data_AF-I3D4F2-F1
#
_entry.id   AF-I3D4F2-F1
#
_cell.length_a   1.000
_cell.length_b   1.000
_cell.length_c   1.000
_cell.angle_alpha   90.00
_cell.angle_beta   90.00
_cell.angle_gamma   90.00
#
_symmetry.space_group_name_H-M   'P 1'
#
loop_
_entity.id
_entity.type
_entity.pdbx_description
1 polymer ?
#
loop_
_entity_poly.entity_id
_entity_poly.type
_entity_poly.pdbx_seq_one_letter_code
_entity_poly.pdbx_strand_id
1 'polypeptide(L)'
;MKFLVVFSLLLLVSSAYAQTPFRDTAGLTKNGIEWCEENYQLYYFMGDDFFEHHKHSIESRLCGNLYNDNLWMYSGPDRYQKLIEQSRIYYSLEIQESFEESQVGKIDTKPVNIKEIPQQIEQQQIELEEKQLEEKSNMESKSTIEEYEIEEKQNNNLDEGGGCLIATATYGSEMAPQVQLLREIRDNQLMNTESGISFMTGFNQFYYSFSPHIADMERESPLFKEIVKIGITPLLSSLSIMSYAESDSEVITYGIGVIMMNLGMYVIAPASVICQIKK
;
A
#
# COMPACT_ATOMS: atom_id res chain seq x y z
N MET A 1 17.08 19.48 -35.49
CA MET A 1 17.62 18.11 -35.57
C MET A 1 18.82 17.80 -34.66
N LYS A 2 19.43 18.76 -33.94
CA LYS A 2 20.55 18.48 -33.02
C LYS A 2 20.18 18.27 -31.54
N PHE A 3 18.97 18.66 -31.12
CA PHE A 3 18.52 18.49 -29.72
C PHE A 3 17.82 17.16 -29.43
N LEU A 4 17.43 16.40 -30.46
CA LEU A 4 16.70 15.14 -30.28
C LEU A 4 17.63 13.95 -29.95
N VAL A 5 18.94 14.10 -30.21
CA VAL A 5 19.93 13.03 -29.96
C VAL A 5 20.42 13.02 -28.51
N VAL A 6 20.33 14.15 -27.79
CA VAL A 6 20.83 14.23 -26.39
C VAL A 6 19.87 13.57 -25.41
N PHE A 7 18.57 13.52 -25.71
CA PHE A 7 17.58 12.86 -24.84
C PHE A 7 17.55 11.33 -24.99
N SER A 8 18.13 10.80 -26.08
CA SER A 8 18.12 9.36 -26.38
C SER A 8 19.25 8.58 -25.71
N LEU A 9 20.27 9.25 -25.15
CA LEU A 9 21.46 8.57 -24.61
C LEU A 9 21.47 8.40 -23.08
N LEU A 10 20.45 8.90 -22.36
CA LEU A 10 20.39 8.82 -20.90
C LEU A 10 19.51 7.68 -20.36
N LEU A 11 19.02 6.79 -21.22
CA LEU A 11 18.15 5.65 -20.87
C LEU A 11 18.88 4.31 -20.70
N LEU A 12 20.21 4.32 -20.49
CA LEU A 12 21.02 3.10 -20.28
C LEU A 12 21.73 3.11 -18.92
N VAL A 13 21.05 3.56 -17.87
CA VAL A 13 21.48 3.22 -16.50
C VAL A 13 20.51 2.17 -15.98
N SER A 14 20.97 0.93 -16.02
CA SER A 14 20.32 -0.23 -15.41
C SER A 14 19.90 0.11 -13.99
N SER A 15 18.59 0.28 -13.77
CA SER A 15 18.01 0.21 -12.43
C SER A 15 18.12 -1.25 -11.99
N ALA A 16 19.20 -1.59 -11.29
CA ALA A 16 19.22 -2.75 -10.43
C ALA A 16 18.06 -2.58 -9.43
N TYR A 17 16.98 -3.32 -9.66
CA TYR A 17 15.85 -3.36 -8.76
C TYR A 17 16.33 -3.98 -7.45
N ALA A 18 16.57 -3.13 -6.44
CA ALA A 18 16.58 -3.58 -5.06
C ALA A 18 15.12 -3.94 -4.73
N GLN A 19 14.78 -5.21 -4.84
CA GLN A 19 13.47 -5.72 -4.45
C GLN A 19 13.39 -5.67 -2.92
N THR A 20 12.56 -4.77 -2.39
CA THR A 20 12.22 -4.75 -0.97
C THR A 20 11.42 -6.00 -0.60
N PRO A 21 11.55 -6.52 0.63
CA PRO A 21 10.91 -7.76 1.09
C PRO A 21 9.38 -7.70 1.15
N PHE A 22 8.77 -6.54 0.90
CA PHE A 22 7.33 -6.34 0.79
C PHE A 22 7.01 -5.64 -0.54
N ARG A 23 6.38 -6.36 -1.46
CA ARG A 23 5.67 -5.77 -2.61
C ARG A 23 4.29 -6.39 -2.69
N ASP A 24 3.30 -5.50 -2.65
CA ASP A 24 1.94 -5.61 -3.17
C ASP A 24 0.91 -6.44 -2.38
N THR A 25 1.29 -7.12 -1.30
CA THR A 25 0.32 -7.76 -0.38
C THR A 25 0.73 -7.50 1.07
N ALA A 26 -0.20 -7.11 1.93
CA ALA A 26 -0.04 -6.88 3.36
C ALA A 26 0.53 -8.11 4.13
N GLY A 27 1.80 -8.47 3.91
CA GLY A 27 2.52 -9.66 4.41
C GLY A 27 3.84 -9.89 3.63
N LEU A 28 4.71 -10.79 4.12
CA LEU A 28 6.06 -11.01 3.58
C LEU A 28 6.04 -11.52 2.14
N THR A 29 6.95 -11.02 1.29
CA THR A 29 7.22 -11.63 -0.02
C THR A 29 8.18 -12.81 0.12
N LYS A 30 8.47 -13.50 -0.98
CA LYS A 30 9.52 -14.53 -1.03
C LYS A 30 10.86 -14.02 -0.46
N ASN A 31 11.31 -12.84 -0.87
CA ASN A 31 12.57 -12.25 -0.37
C ASN A 31 12.48 -11.94 1.13
N GLY A 32 11.28 -11.62 1.64
CA GLY A 32 11.04 -11.45 3.07
C GLY A 32 11.16 -12.77 3.85
N ILE A 33 10.64 -13.88 3.30
CA ILE A 33 10.82 -15.20 3.90
C ILE A 33 12.29 -15.64 3.86
N GLU A 34 12.99 -15.40 2.75
CA GLU A 34 14.44 -15.66 2.64
C GLU A 34 15.22 -14.85 3.71
N TRP A 35 14.86 -13.58 3.92
CA TRP A 35 15.44 -12.76 4.99
C TRP A 35 15.15 -13.33 6.39
N CYS A 36 13.93 -13.83 6.65
CA CYS A 36 13.65 -14.53 7.90
C CYS A 36 14.53 -15.78 8.06
N GLU A 37 14.73 -16.57 7.02
CA GLU A 37 15.58 -17.77 7.09
C GLU A 37 17.04 -17.43 7.43
N GLU A 38 17.58 -16.39 6.80
CA GLU A 38 18.94 -15.90 7.05
C GLU A 38 19.13 -15.43 8.50
N ASN A 39 18.09 -14.87 9.11
CA ASN A 39 18.12 -14.27 10.43
C ASN A 39 17.59 -15.19 11.55
N TYR A 40 17.10 -16.38 11.22
CA TYR A 40 16.52 -17.31 12.20
C TYR A 40 17.52 -17.73 13.29
N GLN A 41 18.78 -17.98 12.93
CA GLN A 41 19.82 -18.33 13.91
C GLN A 41 20.12 -17.17 14.87
N LEU A 42 20.08 -15.94 14.35
CA LEU A 42 20.29 -14.74 15.16
C LEU A 42 19.14 -14.57 16.15
N TYR A 43 17.90 -14.74 15.70
CA TYR A 43 16.71 -14.75 16.56
C TYR A 43 16.81 -15.83 17.65
N TYR A 44 17.17 -17.06 17.29
CA TYR A 44 17.30 -18.16 18.24
C TYR A 44 18.34 -17.88 19.35
N PHE A 45 19.43 -17.19 19.00
CA PHE A 45 20.48 -16.83 19.96
C PHE A 45 20.14 -15.61 20.82
N MET A 46 19.50 -14.60 20.22
CA MET A 46 19.24 -13.30 20.86
C MET A 46 17.89 -13.20 21.56
N GLY A 47 16.90 -14.03 21.20
CA GLY A 47 15.55 -13.94 21.75
C GLY A 47 14.93 -12.56 21.52
N ASP A 48 14.41 -11.93 22.57
CA ASP A 48 13.74 -10.62 22.50
C ASP A 48 14.68 -9.48 22.03
N ASP A 49 15.99 -9.59 22.27
CA ASP A 49 16.98 -8.58 21.82
C ASP A 49 17.11 -8.53 20.28
N PHE A 50 16.60 -9.54 19.58
CA PHE A 50 16.53 -9.57 18.12
C PHE A 50 15.73 -8.40 17.55
N PHE A 51 14.62 -8.04 18.20
CA PHE A 51 13.72 -6.99 17.73
C PHE A 51 14.35 -5.61 17.93
N GLU A 52 15.05 -5.40 19.06
CA GLU A 52 15.84 -4.18 19.29
C GLU A 52 16.95 -4.03 18.25
N HIS A 53 17.66 -5.11 17.92
CA HIS A 53 18.70 -5.10 16.90
C HIS A 53 18.18 -4.67 15.53
N HIS A 54 16.94 -5.07 15.20
CA HIS A 54 16.25 -4.71 13.96
C HIS A 54 15.31 -3.51 14.10
N LYS A 55 15.46 -2.72 15.17
CA LYS A 55 14.69 -1.48 15.41
C LYS A 55 13.18 -1.68 15.34
N HIS A 56 12.68 -2.82 15.84
CA HIS A 56 11.26 -3.17 15.87
C HIS A 56 10.58 -3.08 14.51
N SER A 57 11.32 -3.35 13.42
CA SER A 57 10.76 -3.32 12.08
C SER A 57 9.65 -4.36 11.92
N ILE A 58 8.69 -4.07 11.05
CA ILE A 58 7.56 -4.98 10.78
C ILE A 58 8.08 -6.34 10.27
N GLU A 59 9.15 -6.36 9.47
CA GLU A 59 9.84 -7.56 9.03
C GLU A 59 10.25 -8.43 10.22
N SER A 60 10.94 -7.82 11.19
CA SER A 60 11.51 -8.53 12.34
C SER A 60 10.42 -9.14 13.20
N ARG A 61 9.32 -8.40 13.41
CA ARG A 61 8.14 -8.84 14.17
C ARG A 61 7.40 -9.97 13.47
N LEU A 62 7.15 -9.84 12.17
CA LEU A 62 6.52 -10.89 11.37
C LEU A 62 7.35 -12.16 11.31
N CYS A 63 8.67 -12.04 11.14
CA CYS A 63 9.56 -13.19 11.23
C CYS A 63 9.50 -13.82 12.63
N GLY A 64 9.48 -13.01 13.70
CA GLY A 64 9.29 -13.49 15.07
C GLY A 64 8.01 -14.32 15.25
N ASN A 65 6.89 -13.86 14.68
CA ASN A 65 5.62 -14.58 14.70
C ASN A 65 5.71 -15.89 13.92
N LEU A 66 6.32 -15.85 12.72
CA LEU A 66 6.56 -17.05 11.93
C LEU A 66 7.46 -18.05 12.65
N TYR A 67 8.56 -17.63 13.27
CA TYR A 67 9.49 -18.52 13.99
C TYR A 67 8.82 -19.27 15.15
N ASN A 68 7.81 -18.65 15.76
CA ASN A 68 7.03 -19.23 16.86
C ASN A 68 5.84 -20.09 16.38
N ASP A 69 5.54 -20.06 15.09
CA ASP A 69 4.51 -20.86 14.44
C ASP A 69 5.04 -22.26 14.10
N ASN A 70 4.20 -23.28 14.29
CA ASN A 70 4.49 -24.66 13.89
C ASN A 70 4.76 -24.77 12.37
N LEU A 71 4.20 -23.85 11.57
CA LEU A 71 4.39 -23.77 10.13
C LEU A 71 5.85 -23.49 9.73
N TRP A 72 6.68 -22.90 10.61
CA TRP A 72 8.08 -22.59 10.30
C TRP A 72 8.90 -23.83 9.92
N MET A 73 8.65 -24.93 10.61
CA MET A 73 9.35 -26.22 10.46
C MET A 73 8.83 -27.06 9.29
N TYR A 74 7.73 -26.63 8.65
CA TYR A 74 7.18 -27.31 7.48
C TYR A 74 8.19 -27.27 6.32
N SER A 75 8.36 -28.39 5.59
CA SER A 75 9.37 -28.54 4.52
C SER A 75 8.81 -29.06 3.19
N GLY A 76 7.51 -28.88 2.95
CA GLY A 76 6.86 -29.24 1.69
C GLY A 76 7.21 -28.33 0.52
N PRO A 77 6.85 -28.72 -0.72
CA PRO A 77 7.15 -27.96 -1.94
C PRO A 77 6.46 -26.60 -2.00
N ASP A 78 5.35 -26.42 -1.28
CA ASP A 78 4.54 -25.21 -1.16
C ASP A 78 4.85 -24.40 0.11
N ARG A 79 5.94 -24.72 0.82
CA ARG A 79 6.35 -24.07 2.07
C ARG A 79 6.38 -22.53 1.96
N TYR A 80 7.06 -21.99 0.94
CA TYR A 80 7.15 -20.54 0.78
C TYR A 80 5.78 -19.90 0.59
N GLN A 81 4.86 -20.55 -0.15
CA GLN A 81 3.51 -20.02 -0.33
C GLN A 81 2.76 -19.99 1.00
N LYS A 82 2.81 -21.07 1.78
CA LYS A 82 2.17 -21.14 3.10
C LYS A 82 2.72 -20.09 4.07
N LEU A 83 4.04 -19.91 4.12
CA LEU A 83 4.66 -18.90 4.99
C LEU A 83 4.29 -17.47 4.56
N ILE A 84 4.24 -17.21 3.25
CA ILE A 84 3.78 -15.93 2.72
C ILE A 84 2.33 -15.68 3.11
N GLU A 85 1.43 -16.66 2.92
CA GLU A 85 0.02 -16.54 3.31
C GLU A 85 -0.14 -16.31 4.82
N GLN A 86 0.57 -17.09 5.64
CA GLN A 86 0.54 -16.96 7.09
C GLN A 86 1.07 -15.60 7.56
N SER A 87 2.11 -15.08 6.92
CA SER A 87 2.66 -13.76 7.26
C SER A 87 1.66 -12.62 7.02
N ARG A 88 0.69 -12.80 6.11
CA ARG A 88 -0.37 -11.80 5.88
C ARG A 88 -1.34 -11.73 7.06
N ILE A 89 -1.63 -12.88 7.65
CA ILE A 89 -2.45 -12.96 8.86
C ILE A 89 -1.72 -12.23 9.99
N TYR A 90 -0.44 -12.53 10.21
CA TYR A 90 0.35 -11.84 11.24
C TYR A 90 0.49 -10.34 11.01
N TYR A 91 0.61 -9.90 9.76
CA TYR A 91 0.61 -8.48 9.45
C TYR A 91 -0.70 -7.82 9.86
N SER A 92 -1.85 -8.41 9.54
CA SER A 92 -3.14 -7.84 9.94
C SER A 92 -3.30 -7.74 11.47
N LEU A 93 -2.79 -8.71 12.21
CA LEU A 93 -2.83 -8.71 13.67
C LEU A 93 -1.91 -7.63 14.27
N GLU A 94 -0.69 -7.47 13.77
CA GLU A 94 0.25 -6.42 14.23
C GLU A 94 -0.31 -5.01 14.00
N ILE A 95 -0.97 -4.78 12.86
CA ILE A 95 -1.63 -3.49 12.57
C ILE A 95 -2.83 -3.27 13.51
N GLN A 96 -3.63 -4.30 13.77
CA GLN A 96 -4.75 -4.19 14.69
C GLN A 96 -4.28 -3.88 16.13
N GLU A 97 -3.27 -4.59 16.63
CA GLU A 97 -2.69 -4.36 17.95
C GLU A 97 -2.11 -2.93 18.05
N SER A 98 -1.35 -2.50 17.05
CA SER A 98 -0.82 -1.13 16.99
C SER A 98 -1.92 -0.07 17.04
N PHE A 99 -3.06 -0.33 16.39
CA PHE A 99 -4.22 0.54 16.42
C PHE A 99 -4.88 0.59 17.81
N GLU A 100 -5.10 -0.56 18.44
CA GLU A 100 -5.65 -0.66 19.79
C GLU A 100 -4.74 0.02 20.83
N GLU A 101 -3.43 -0.20 20.73
CA GLU A 101 -2.40 0.45 21.55
C GLU A 101 -2.42 1.96 21.43
N SER A 102 -2.59 2.49 20.22
CA SER A 102 -2.68 3.92 19.97
C SER A 102 -3.89 4.55 20.67
N GLN A 103 -5.01 3.82 20.77
CA GLN A 103 -6.21 4.29 21.47
C GLN A 103 -6.04 4.29 23.00
N VAL A 104 -5.30 3.33 23.53
CA VAL A 104 -5.05 3.23 24.99
C VAL A 104 -3.78 3.96 25.45
N GLY A 105 -3.01 4.54 24.51
CA GLY A 105 -1.76 5.26 24.79
C GLY A 105 -0.63 4.35 25.31
N LYS A 106 -0.62 3.08 24.92
CA LYS A 106 0.46 2.12 25.23
C LYS A 106 1.35 1.95 23.99
N ILE A 107 2.59 1.55 24.22
CA ILE A 107 3.52 1.17 23.15
C ILE A 107 4.10 -0.19 23.59
N ASP A 108 3.69 -1.28 22.96
CA ASP A 108 4.33 -2.58 23.13
C ASP A 108 5.43 -2.77 22.07
N THR A 109 6.61 -3.11 22.55
CA THR A 109 7.77 -3.37 21.70
C THR A 109 7.87 -4.84 21.28
N LYS A 110 7.01 -5.70 21.81
CA LYS A 110 7.01 -7.14 21.52
C LYS A 110 6.10 -7.45 20.32
N PRO A 111 6.43 -8.51 19.55
CA PRO A 111 5.54 -9.00 18.50
C PRO A 111 4.32 -9.71 19.10
N VAL A 112 3.24 -9.79 18.31
CA VAL A 112 1.98 -10.44 18.69
C VAL A 112 2.23 -11.88 19.15
N ASN A 113 2.14 -12.15 20.46
CA ASN A 113 2.34 -13.50 20.97
C ASN A 113 1.07 -14.36 20.79
N ILE A 114 0.99 -15.11 19.69
CA ILE A 114 -0.16 -15.96 19.36
C ILE A 114 -0.37 -17.09 20.41
N LYS A 115 0.65 -17.44 21.22
CA LYS A 115 0.50 -18.46 22.28
C LYS A 115 -0.29 -17.97 23.49
N GLU A 116 -0.49 -16.65 23.64
CA GLU A 116 -1.25 -16.04 24.73
C GLU A 116 -2.68 -15.65 24.36
N ILE A 117 -3.19 -16.04 23.18
CA ILE A 117 -4.61 -15.91 22.84
C ILE A 117 -5.31 -17.25 23.17
N PRO A 118 -5.88 -17.44 24.38
CA PRO A 118 -6.44 -18.73 24.75
C PRO A 118 -7.91 -18.75 24.31
N GLN A 119 -8.25 -19.76 23.51
CA GLN A 119 -9.59 -20.31 23.27
C GLN A 119 -10.49 -19.70 22.18
N GLN A 120 -10.28 -18.49 21.66
CA GLN A 120 -11.16 -17.98 20.59
C GLN A 120 -10.76 -18.45 19.17
N ILE A 121 -9.46 -18.66 18.91
CA ILE A 121 -8.98 -19.07 17.58
C ILE A 121 -9.30 -20.56 17.31
N GLU A 122 -9.21 -21.42 18.32
CA GLU A 122 -9.51 -22.85 18.17
C GLU A 122 -11.02 -23.08 17.93
N GLN A 123 -11.89 -22.31 18.59
CA GLN A 123 -13.33 -22.35 18.32
C GLN A 123 -13.69 -21.81 16.93
N GLN A 124 -13.02 -20.76 16.47
CA GLN A 124 -13.23 -20.22 15.12
C GLN A 124 -12.71 -21.17 14.04
N GLN A 125 -11.59 -21.85 14.27
CA GLN A 125 -11.05 -22.85 13.36
C GLN A 125 -11.95 -24.09 13.28
N ILE A 126 -12.50 -24.56 14.40
CA ILE A 126 -13.47 -25.66 14.43
C ILE A 126 -14.77 -25.25 13.71
N GLU A 127 -15.29 -24.03 13.92
CA GLU A 127 -16.50 -23.55 13.23
C GLU A 127 -16.28 -23.34 11.72
N LEU A 128 -15.07 -22.95 11.30
CA LEU A 128 -14.68 -22.85 9.89
C LEU A 128 -14.51 -24.22 9.23
N GLU A 129 -13.93 -25.20 9.94
CA GLU A 129 -13.80 -26.57 9.43
C GLU A 129 -15.15 -27.29 9.37
N GLU A 130 -16.04 -27.07 10.33
CA GLU A 130 -17.43 -27.58 10.32
C GLU A 130 -18.25 -26.96 9.18
N LYS A 131 -18.13 -25.65 8.93
CA LYS A 131 -18.76 -24.98 7.78
C LYS A 131 -18.22 -25.49 6.43
N GLN A 132 -16.93 -25.77 6.33
CA GLN A 132 -16.32 -26.32 5.11
C GLN A 132 -16.71 -27.79 4.87
N LEU A 133 -16.99 -28.56 5.92
CA LEU A 133 -17.50 -29.94 5.82
C LEU A 133 -19.01 -29.95 5.45
N GLU A 134 -19.80 -29.01 5.97
CA GLU A 134 -21.18 -28.80 5.55
C GLU A 134 -21.29 -28.31 4.10
N GLU A 135 -20.41 -27.39 3.65
CA GLU A 135 -20.36 -26.98 2.25
C GLU A 135 -19.91 -28.10 1.30
N LYS A 136 -18.92 -28.92 1.70
CA LYS A 136 -18.46 -30.06 0.87
C LYS A 136 -19.50 -31.17 0.76
N SER A 137 -20.26 -31.44 1.82
CA SER A 137 -21.36 -32.43 1.77
C SER A 137 -22.57 -31.94 0.96
N ASN A 138 -22.77 -30.62 0.84
CA ASN A 138 -23.80 -30.02 0.00
C ASN A 138 -23.35 -29.77 -1.46
N MET A 139 -22.07 -29.97 -1.79
CA MET A 139 -21.48 -29.80 -3.13
C MET A 139 -21.41 -31.11 -3.96
N GLU A 140 -22.12 -32.18 -3.57
CA GLU A 140 -22.23 -33.40 -4.40
C GLU A 140 -23.64 -33.65 -4.95
N SER A 141 -24.57 -32.69 -4.82
CA SER A 141 -25.89 -32.79 -5.44
C SER A 141 -26.49 -31.45 -5.86
N LYS A 142 -25.85 -30.76 -6.81
CA LYS A 142 -26.57 -30.05 -7.88
C LYS A 142 -25.61 -29.57 -8.98
N SER A 143 -25.38 -30.44 -9.94
CA SER A 143 -25.11 -29.99 -11.31
C SER A 143 -26.39 -29.35 -11.87
N THR A 144 -26.20 -28.32 -12.70
CA THR A 144 -27.20 -27.57 -13.50
C THR A 144 -27.39 -26.12 -13.04
N ILE A 145 -26.73 -25.24 -13.79
CA ILE A 145 -27.09 -23.88 -14.23
C ILE A 145 -28.31 -23.28 -13.53
N GLU A 146 -28.11 -22.14 -12.85
CA GLU A 146 -28.95 -20.94 -13.02
C GLU A 146 -28.28 -19.71 -12.39
N GLU A 147 -28.22 -18.67 -13.22
CA GLU A 147 -27.97 -17.26 -12.95
C GLU A 147 -28.70 -16.75 -11.71
N TYR A 148 -28.02 -16.07 -10.79
CA TYR A 148 -28.65 -15.13 -9.86
C TYR A 148 -27.68 -14.00 -9.48
N GLU A 149 -28.12 -12.78 -9.77
CA GLU A 149 -27.58 -11.52 -9.30
C GLU A 149 -27.35 -11.54 -7.79
N ILE A 150 -26.21 -11.01 -7.33
CA ILE A 150 -26.06 -10.56 -5.95
C ILE A 150 -25.91 -9.06 -5.99
N GLU A 151 -26.99 -8.42 -5.53
CA GLU A 151 -27.15 -7.01 -5.23
C GLU A 151 -26.00 -6.49 -4.37
N GLU A 152 -25.49 -5.31 -4.77
CA GLU A 152 -24.69 -4.45 -3.92
C GLU A 152 -25.41 -4.19 -2.60
N LYS A 153 -24.85 -4.69 -1.50
CA LYS A 153 -24.94 -3.99 -0.22
C LYS A 153 -23.73 -3.09 -0.08
N GLN A 154 -23.90 -1.86 -0.58
CA GLN A 154 -23.10 -0.72 -0.17
C GLN A 154 -23.20 -0.55 1.35
N ASN A 155 -22.19 -1.02 2.07
CA ASN A 155 -21.91 -0.51 3.41
C ASN A 155 -21.10 0.77 3.22
N ASN A 156 -21.81 1.89 3.03
CA ASN A 156 -21.26 3.24 3.02
C ASN A 156 -20.88 3.65 4.45
N ASN A 157 -19.83 3.05 4.97
CA ASN A 157 -19.00 3.61 6.02
C ASN A 157 -17.54 3.53 5.55
N LEU A 158 -17.24 4.30 4.50
CA LEU A 158 -15.89 4.67 4.10
C LEU A 158 -15.45 5.91 4.89
N ASP A 159 -15.55 5.83 6.22
CA ASP A 159 -15.01 6.82 7.14
C ASP A 159 -13.85 6.17 7.90
N GLU A 160 -12.77 5.86 7.18
CA GLU A 160 -11.42 5.65 7.71
C GLU A 160 -10.42 5.57 6.52
N GLY A 161 -9.90 6.73 6.11
CA GLY A 161 -8.69 6.84 5.29
C GLY A 161 -8.82 6.50 3.79
N GLY A 162 -9.38 7.41 2.99
CA GLY A 162 -9.27 7.31 1.53
C GLY A 162 -7.80 7.20 1.06
N GLY A 163 -7.51 6.22 0.20
CA GLY A 163 -6.16 5.94 -0.33
C GLY A 163 -5.83 6.63 -1.65
N CYS A 164 -4.53 6.78 -1.97
CA CYS A 164 -4.07 7.37 -3.22
C CYS A 164 -4.07 6.37 -4.39
N LEU A 165 -5.25 5.80 -4.73
CA LEU A 165 -5.44 4.66 -5.65
C LEU A 165 -4.63 4.73 -6.96
N ILE A 166 -4.65 5.87 -7.66
CA ILE A 166 -3.90 6.07 -8.91
C ILE A 166 -2.40 6.00 -8.64
N ALA A 167 -1.91 6.76 -7.66
CA ALA A 167 -0.48 6.77 -7.34
C ALA A 167 -0.01 5.39 -6.86
N THR A 168 -0.84 4.67 -6.11
CA THR A 168 -0.58 3.30 -5.68
C THR A 168 -0.49 2.35 -6.86
N ALA A 169 -1.40 2.41 -7.82
CA ALA A 169 -1.33 1.58 -9.03
C ALA A 169 -0.09 1.93 -9.88
N THR A 170 0.23 3.22 -9.98
CA THR A 170 1.38 3.72 -10.73
C THR A 170 2.72 3.30 -10.12
N TYR A 171 2.92 3.50 -8.81
CA TYR A 171 4.19 3.21 -8.14
C TYR A 171 4.26 1.78 -7.59
N GLY A 172 3.12 1.09 -7.58
CA GLY A 172 2.96 -0.33 -7.26
C GLY A 172 2.67 -0.61 -5.79
N SER A 173 2.83 0.34 -4.88
CA SER A 173 2.60 0.11 -3.45
C SER A 173 2.13 1.37 -2.76
N GLU A 174 1.24 1.21 -1.78
CA GLU A 174 0.84 2.26 -0.83
C GLU A 174 2.05 2.76 -0.01
N MET A 175 3.07 1.90 0.15
CA MET A 175 4.33 2.21 0.86
C MET A 175 5.40 2.82 -0.06
N ALA A 176 5.08 3.07 -1.34
CA ALA A 176 6.03 3.72 -2.22
C ALA A 176 6.36 5.13 -1.70
N PRO A 177 7.63 5.60 -1.76
CA PRO A 177 8.01 6.92 -1.25
C PRO A 177 7.18 8.07 -1.82
N GLN A 178 6.76 7.95 -3.08
CA GLN A 178 5.91 8.92 -3.76
C GLN A 178 4.50 8.97 -3.16
N VAL A 179 3.95 7.83 -2.77
CA VAL A 179 2.62 7.74 -2.15
C VAL A 179 2.68 8.20 -0.70
N GLN A 180 3.73 7.84 0.02
CA GLN A 180 3.97 8.31 1.39
C GLN A 180 4.14 9.83 1.46
N LEU A 181 4.88 10.43 0.51
CA LEU A 181 4.97 11.89 0.40
C LEU A 181 3.58 12.55 0.27
N LEU A 182 2.69 11.98 -0.53
CA LEU A 182 1.32 12.50 -0.67
C LEU A 182 0.54 12.41 0.64
N ARG A 183 0.69 11.29 1.36
CA ARG A 183 0.06 11.07 2.67
C ARG A 183 0.61 12.04 3.71
N GLU A 184 1.92 12.24 3.76
CA GLU A 184 2.56 13.21 4.66
C GLU A 184 2.09 14.64 4.40
N ILE A 185 2.01 15.06 3.14
CA ILE A 185 1.49 16.39 2.79
C ILE A 185 0.02 16.51 3.21
N ARG A 186 -0.80 15.51 2.91
CA ARG A 186 -2.21 15.50 3.29
C ARG A 186 -2.36 15.59 4.81
N ASP A 187 -1.76 14.66 5.53
CA ASP A 187 -1.99 14.44 6.95
C ASP A 187 -1.32 15.54 7.80
N ASN A 188 -0.09 15.94 7.45
CA ASN A 188 0.69 16.89 8.26
C ASN A 188 0.50 18.35 7.84
N GLN A 189 0.15 18.64 6.58
CA GLN A 189 0.04 20.02 6.09
C GLN A 189 -1.42 20.40 5.85
N LEU A 190 -2.18 19.60 5.09
CA LEU A 190 -3.54 19.97 4.69
C LEU A 190 -4.56 19.74 5.81
N MET A 191 -4.56 18.58 6.45
CA MET A 191 -5.57 18.21 7.45
C MET A 191 -5.44 18.96 8.77
N ASN A 192 -4.33 19.68 8.97
CA ASN A 192 -4.11 20.57 10.11
C ASN A 192 -4.64 22.00 9.90
N THR A 193 -5.25 22.29 8.73
CA THR A 193 -5.72 23.63 8.35
C THR A 193 -7.19 23.59 7.90
N GLU A 194 -7.96 24.64 8.18
CA GLU A 194 -9.38 24.70 7.76
C GLU A 194 -9.50 24.72 6.23
N SER A 195 -8.63 25.51 5.60
CA SER A 195 -8.54 25.61 4.15
C SER A 195 -8.17 24.27 3.48
N GLY A 196 -7.22 23.53 4.05
CA GLY A 196 -6.82 22.21 3.57
C GLY A 196 -7.91 21.15 3.72
N ILE A 197 -8.62 21.11 4.86
CA ILE A 197 -9.75 20.19 5.08
C ILE A 197 -10.86 20.42 4.05
N SER A 198 -11.21 21.69 3.80
CA SER A 198 -12.25 22.06 2.82
C SER A 198 -11.85 21.63 1.41
N PHE A 199 -10.61 21.90 1.02
CA PHE A 199 -10.06 21.46 -0.26
C PHE A 199 -10.08 19.94 -0.39
N MET A 200 -9.59 19.20 0.61
CA MET A 200 -9.52 17.75 0.60
C MET A 200 -10.90 17.10 0.53
N THR A 201 -11.91 17.71 1.17
CA THR A 201 -13.30 17.23 1.10
C THR A 201 -13.82 17.25 -0.35
N GLY A 202 -13.69 18.39 -1.03
CA GLY A 202 -14.11 18.52 -2.42
C GLY A 202 -13.25 17.70 -3.39
N PHE A 203 -11.94 17.69 -3.17
CA PHE A 203 -11.00 16.89 -3.94
C PHE A 203 -11.32 15.41 -3.84
N ASN A 204 -11.54 14.86 -2.64
CA ASN A 204 -11.83 13.45 -2.43
C ASN A 204 -13.11 13.02 -3.15
N GLN A 205 -14.19 13.81 -3.05
CA GLN A 205 -15.44 13.52 -3.75
C GLN A 205 -15.22 13.39 -5.26
N PHE A 206 -14.45 14.30 -5.85
CA PHE A 206 -14.13 14.23 -7.26
C PHE A 206 -13.18 13.08 -7.58
N TYR A 207 -12.08 12.95 -6.83
CA TYR A 207 -11.03 11.95 -7.03
C TYR A 207 -11.58 10.53 -7.00
N TYR A 208 -12.32 10.15 -5.95
CA TYR A 208 -12.86 8.80 -5.81
C TYR A 208 -13.99 8.48 -6.78
N SER A 209 -14.56 9.47 -7.48
CA SER A 209 -15.55 9.21 -8.52
C SER A 209 -14.98 8.55 -9.79
N PHE A 210 -13.67 8.65 -10.01
CA PHE A 210 -13.01 8.09 -11.21
C PHE A 210 -11.73 7.30 -10.90
N SER A 211 -11.09 7.54 -9.76
CA SER A 211 -9.78 6.94 -9.45
C SER A 211 -9.78 5.41 -9.40
N PRO A 212 -10.83 4.69 -8.95
CA PRO A 212 -10.83 3.22 -9.00
C PRO A 212 -10.70 2.69 -10.43
N HIS A 213 -11.46 3.27 -11.36
CA HIS A 213 -11.46 2.86 -12.76
C HIS A 213 -10.08 3.06 -13.42
N ILE A 214 -9.44 4.22 -13.17
CA ILE A 214 -8.09 4.48 -13.67
C ILE A 214 -7.07 3.50 -13.06
N ALA A 215 -7.16 3.24 -11.76
CA ALA A 215 -6.26 2.31 -11.07
C ALA A 215 -6.40 0.86 -11.58
N ASP A 216 -7.61 0.44 -11.95
CA ASP A 216 -7.84 -0.86 -12.59
C ASP A 216 -7.22 -0.90 -13.99
N MET A 217 -7.40 0.14 -14.80
CA MET A 217 -6.76 0.25 -16.13
C MET A 217 -5.23 0.19 -16.06
N GLU A 218 -4.62 0.77 -15.02
CA GLU A 218 -3.17 0.69 -14.78
C GLU A 218 -2.70 -0.73 -14.45
N ARG A 219 -3.53 -1.51 -13.75
CA ARG A 219 -3.23 -2.92 -13.42
C ARG A 219 -3.34 -3.83 -14.64
N GLU A 220 -4.25 -3.53 -15.56
CA GLU A 220 -4.45 -4.31 -16.79
C GLU A 220 -3.41 -4.02 -17.87
N SER A 221 -2.91 -2.77 -17.95
CA SER A 221 -2.01 -2.33 -19.02
C SER A 221 -0.72 -1.69 -18.49
N PRO A 222 0.42 -2.41 -18.57
CA PRO A 222 1.72 -1.87 -18.20
C PRO A 222 2.10 -0.61 -18.99
N LEU A 223 1.65 -0.50 -20.25
CA LEU A 223 1.89 0.68 -21.06
C LEU A 223 1.09 1.89 -20.54
N PHE A 224 -0.17 1.69 -20.17
CA PHE A 224 -1.00 2.74 -19.61
C PHE A 224 -0.44 3.23 -18.27
N LYS A 225 -0.01 2.31 -17.41
CA LYS A 225 0.70 2.63 -16.17
C LYS A 225 1.91 3.53 -16.38
N GLU A 226 2.78 3.26 -17.36
CA GLU A 226 3.94 4.11 -17.63
C GLU A 226 3.54 5.49 -18.18
N ILE A 227 2.45 5.58 -18.96
CA ILE A 227 1.89 6.87 -19.39
C ILE A 227 1.39 7.67 -18.19
N VAL A 228 0.63 7.03 -17.29
CA VAL A 228 0.15 7.67 -16.04
C VAL A 228 1.35 8.11 -15.20
N LYS A 229 2.37 7.27 -15.05
CA LYS A 229 3.60 7.59 -14.32
C LYS A 229 4.31 8.81 -14.86
N ILE A 230 4.50 8.90 -16.17
CA ILE A 230 5.10 10.08 -16.81
C ILE A 230 4.22 11.31 -16.58
N GLY A 231 2.90 11.14 -16.63
CA GLY A 231 1.92 12.19 -16.41
C GLY A 231 1.87 12.70 -14.98
N ILE A 232 1.95 11.84 -13.96
CA ILE A 232 1.80 12.25 -12.56
C ILE A 232 3.12 12.61 -11.89
N THR A 233 4.26 12.09 -12.34
CA THR A 233 5.56 12.33 -11.67
C THR A 233 5.91 13.82 -11.54
N PRO A 234 5.75 14.67 -12.57
CA PRO A 234 6.01 16.10 -12.43
C PRO A 234 5.01 16.79 -11.49
N LEU A 235 3.76 16.33 -11.46
CA LEU A 235 2.74 16.80 -10.53
C LEU A 235 3.13 16.49 -9.08
N LEU A 236 3.53 15.26 -8.77
CA LEU A 236 4.02 14.89 -7.44
C LEU A 236 5.25 15.71 -7.03
N SER A 237 6.18 15.95 -7.96
CA SER A 237 7.35 16.78 -7.70
C SER A 237 6.99 18.23 -7.40
N SER A 238 5.94 18.78 -8.00
CA SER A 238 5.48 20.15 -7.68
C SER A 238 4.77 20.22 -6.32
N LEU A 239 4.07 19.15 -5.94
CA LEU A 239 3.38 19.05 -4.66
C LEU A 239 4.34 19.04 -3.47
N SER A 240 5.60 18.63 -3.64
CA SER A 240 6.59 18.69 -2.56
C SER A 240 6.83 20.10 -2.02
N ILE A 241 6.42 21.16 -2.73
CA ILE A 241 6.46 22.54 -2.23
C ILE A 241 5.50 22.72 -1.03
N MET A 242 4.42 21.93 -0.98
CA MET A 242 3.45 21.97 0.12
C MET A 242 4.02 21.45 1.45
N SER A 243 5.15 20.74 1.45
CA SER A 243 5.76 20.27 2.70
C SER A 243 6.28 21.40 3.60
N TYR A 244 6.37 22.63 3.07
CA TYR A 244 6.79 23.83 3.79
C TYR A 244 5.61 24.69 4.27
N ALA A 245 4.37 24.21 4.16
CA ALA A 245 3.16 24.97 4.46
C ALA A 245 2.74 24.83 5.94
N GLU A 246 3.36 25.58 6.85
CA GLU A 246 3.11 25.44 8.30
C GLU A 246 1.84 26.15 8.80
N SER A 247 1.25 27.04 7.99
CA SER A 247 0.08 27.85 8.36
C SER A 247 -1.03 27.84 7.30
N ASP A 248 -2.27 28.15 7.70
CA ASP A 248 -3.43 28.24 6.79
C ASP A 248 -3.18 29.18 5.59
N SER A 249 -2.53 30.32 5.82
CA SER A 249 -2.22 31.27 4.75
C SER A 249 -1.18 30.72 3.77
N GLU A 250 -0.24 29.91 4.24
CA GLU A 250 0.79 29.27 3.42
C GLU A 250 0.21 28.10 2.64
N VAL A 251 -0.69 27.30 3.24
CA VAL A 251 -1.43 26.25 2.51
C VAL A 251 -2.18 26.85 1.33
N ILE A 252 -2.86 27.98 1.51
CA ILE A 252 -3.54 28.69 0.42
C ILE A 252 -2.52 29.21 -0.62
N THR A 253 -1.47 29.88 -0.18
CA THR A 253 -0.50 30.54 -1.08
C THR A 253 0.28 29.51 -1.90
N TYR A 254 0.86 28.51 -1.25
CA TYR A 254 1.57 27.42 -1.90
C TYR A 254 0.61 26.56 -2.73
N GLY A 255 -0.61 26.28 -2.23
CA GLY A 255 -1.62 25.53 -2.97
C GLY A 255 -1.98 26.18 -4.30
N ILE A 256 -2.27 27.48 -4.30
CA ILE A 256 -2.52 28.25 -5.53
C ILE A 256 -1.29 28.23 -6.45
N GLY A 257 -0.09 28.39 -5.88
CA GLY A 257 1.16 28.33 -6.63
C GLY A 257 1.36 26.99 -7.35
N VAL A 258 1.14 25.88 -6.64
CA VAL A 258 1.24 24.52 -7.19
C VAL A 258 0.18 24.31 -8.27
N ILE A 259 -1.07 24.72 -8.06
CA ILE A 259 -2.12 24.61 -9.07
C ILE A 259 -1.73 25.39 -10.34
N MET A 260 -1.26 26.63 -10.20
CA MET A 260 -0.84 27.46 -11.34
C MET A 260 0.36 26.86 -12.08
N MET A 261 1.33 26.31 -11.35
CA MET A 261 2.49 25.63 -11.92
C MET A 261 2.08 24.42 -12.76
N ASN A 262 1.15 23.60 -12.25
CA ASN A 262 0.63 22.43 -12.96
C ASN A 262 -0.22 22.82 -14.16
N LEU A 263 -1.07 23.85 -14.05
CA LEU A 263 -1.80 24.39 -15.21
C LEU A 263 -0.84 24.89 -16.30
N GLY A 264 0.24 25.55 -15.90
CA GLY A 264 1.31 25.95 -16.81
C GLY A 264 1.92 24.77 -17.56
N MET A 265 2.23 23.70 -16.83
CA MET A 265 2.88 22.51 -17.37
C MET A 265 1.96 21.66 -18.26
N TYR A 266 0.74 21.38 -17.83
CA TYR A 266 -0.16 20.44 -18.52
C TYR A 266 -1.07 21.11 -19.56
N VAL A 267 -1.30 22.42 -19.47
CA VAL A 267 -2.18 23.14 -20.39
C VAL A 267 -1.39 24.12 -21.25
N ILE A 268 -0.69 25.07 -20.63
CA ILE A 268 -0.06 26.19 -21.34
C ILE A 268 1.10 25.72 -22.23
N ALA A 269 2.01 24.90 -21.69
CA ALA A 269 3.17 24.44 -22.43
C ALA A 269 2.78 23.62 -23.68
N PRO A 270 1.94 22.56 -23.60
CA PRO A 270 1.48 21.83 -24.79
C PRO A 270 0.73 22.73 -25.79
N ALA A 271 -0.16 23.61 -25.32
CA ALA A 271 -0.89 24.52 -26.20
C ALA A 271 0.05 25.47 -26.96
N SER A 272 1.08 25.99 -26.29
CA SER A 272 2.07 26.87 -26.92
C SER A 272 2.88 26.17 -28.01
N VAL A 273 3.24 24.90 -27.81
CA VAL A 273 3.94 24.07 -28.79
C VAL A 273 3.05 23.83 -30.01
N ILE A 274 1.78 23.47 -29.80
CA ILE A 274 0.81 23.27 -30.87
C ILE A 274 0.61 24.56 -31.70
N CYS A 275 0.48 25.71 -31.04
CA CYS A 275 0.35 27.01 -31.71
C CYS A 275 1.60 27.40 -32.50
N GLN A 276 2.80 27.04 -32.04
CA GLN A 276 4.05 27.26 -32.77
C GLN A 276 4.18 26.35 -33.99
N ILE A 277 3.73 25.09 -33.90
CA ILE A 277 3.76 24.14 -35.03
C ILE A 277 2.77 24.56 -36.13
N LYS A 278 1.68 25.24 -35.77
CA LYS A 278 0.68 25.76 -36.71
C LYS A 278 1.06 27.07 -37.40
N LYS A 279 2.09 27.77 -36.92
CA LYS A 279 2.63 29.01 -37.52
C LYS A 279 3.75 28.70 -38.49
#